data_AF-A0A838RXB6-F1
#
_entry.id   AF-A0A838RXB6-F1
#
_cell.length_a   1.000
_cell.length_b   1.000
_cell.length_c   1.000
_cell.angle_alpha   90.00
_cell.angle_beta   90.00
_cell.angle_gamma   90.00
#
_symmetry.space_group_name_H-M   'P 1'
#
loop_
_entity.id
_entity.type
_entity.pdbx_description
1 polymer ?
#
loop_
_entity_poly.entity_id
_entity_poly.type
_entity_poly.pdbx_seq_one_letter_code
_entity_poly.pdbx_strand_id
1 'polypeptide(L)'
;MDLALERTRLLQRDAEWAAAASEGHDLERVLSFWTDDAVLLAPGLAAMVGKDALRQYVQGSMEIPGFRITWRSTDVTFSPDGNLAYMFGRNAVTVNTPNGTPNTTEGRAVTIWRREVDGEWRCAVDIWNAESAS
;
A
#
# COMPACT_ATOMS: atom_id res chain seq x y z
N MET A 1 -8.77 -13.41 -20.46
CA MET A 1 -8.44 -13.37 -19.02
C MET A 1 -9.73 -13.45 -18.24
N ASP A 2 -9.78 -14.26 -17.18
CA ASP A 2 -10.94 -14.33 -16.30
C ASP A 2 -10.85 -13.22 -15.24
N LEU A 3 -11.61 -12.14 -15.44
CA LEU A 3 -11.59 -10.97 -14.55
C LEU A 3 -12.19 -11.25 -13.17
N ALA A 4 -13.03 -12.27 -13.02
CA ALA A 4 -13.55 -12.64 -11.71
C ALA A 4 -12.46 -13.32 -10.87
N LEU A 5 -11.71 -14.24 -11.48
CA LEU A 5 -10.54 -14.87 -10.85
C LEU A 5 -9.44 -13.84 -10.53
N GLU A 6 -9.12 -12.94 -11.47
CA GLU A 6 -8.10 -11.91 -11.25
C GLU A 6 -8.50 -10.90 -10.17
N ARG A 7 -9.80 -10.59 -10.03
CA ARG A 7 -10.30 -9.79 -8.92
C ARG A 7 -9.98 -10.44 -7.57
N THR A 8 -10.26 -11.73 -7.43
CA THR A 8 -9.95 -12.47 -6.20
C THR A 8 -8.46 -12.51 -5.94
N ARG A 9 -7.64 -12.75 -6.97
CA ARG A 9 -6.17 -12.74 -6.85
C ARG A 9 -5.63 -11.39 -6.40
N LEU A 10 -6.10 -10.30 -7.00
CA LEU A 10 -5.64 -8.97 -6.65
C LEU A 10 -6.03 -8.57 -5.22
N LEU A 11 -7.27 -8.85 -4.80
CA LEU A 11 -7.70 -8.60 -3.42
C LEU A 11 -6.90 -9.44 -2.41
N GLN A 12 -6.60 -10.70 -2.74
CA GLN A 12 -5.76 -11.56 -1.91
C GLN A 12 -4.33 -11.01 -1.82
N ARG A 13 -3.78 -10.54 -2.95
CA ARG A 13 -2.43 -9.96 -3.01
C ARG A 13 -2.31 -8.69 -2.18
N ASP A 14 -3.33 -7.82 -2.23
CA ASP A 14 -3.41 -6.62 -1.38
C ASP A 14 -3.50 -6.98 0.11
N ALA A 15 -4.29 -7.99 0.47
CA ALA A 15 -4.40 -8.46 1.86
C ALA A 15 -3.07 -9.06 2.38
N GLU A 16 -2.32 -9.78 1.55
CA GLU A 16 -0.98 -10.27 1.88
C GLU A 16 0.00 -9.12 2.12
N TRP A 17 -0.13 -8.03 1.34
CA TRP A 17 0.68 -6.84 1.52
C TRP A 17 0.35 -6.14 2.84
N ALA A 18 -0.94 -6.00 3.16
CA ALA A 18 -1.42 -5.43 4.42
C ALA A 18 -0.87 -6.18 5.63
N ALA A 19 -0.88 -7.52 5.57
CA ALA A 19 -0.31 -8.36 6.62
C ALA A 19 1.21 -8.14 6.77
N ALA A 20 1.95 -8.22 5.66
CA ALA A 20 3.41 -8.05 5.68
C ALA A 20 3.84 -6.67 6.21
N ALA A 21 3.13 -5.61 5.81
CA ALA A 21 3.41 -4.26 6.27
C ALA A 21 3.04 -4.05 7.75
N SER A 22 1.93 -4.64 8.22
CA SER A 22 1.56 -4.57 9.65
C SER A 22 2.53 -5.35 10.54
N GLU A 23 3.15 -6.41 10.04
CA GLU A 23 4.14 -7.21 10.76
C GLU A 23 5.49 -6.48 10.90
N GLY A 24 5.82 -5.63 9.92
CA GLY A 24 6.87 -4.61 10.05
C GLY A 24 8.30 -5.12 10.15
N HIS A 25 8.60 -6.37 9.79
CA HIS A 25 9.94 -6.95 9.93
C HIS A 25 10.55 -7.53 8.65
N ASP A 26 9.80 -7.64 7.55
CA ASP A 26 10.29 -8.18 6.27
C ASP A 26 10.25 -7.11 5.16
N LEU A 27 11.31 -6.30 5.10
CA LEU A 27 11.45 -5.20 4.16
C LEU A 27 11.35 -5.66 2.70
N GLU A 28 12.05 -6.73 2.33
CA GLU A 28 12.09 -7.19 0.94
C GLU A 28 10.74 -7.75 0.51
N ARG A 29 10.02 -8.44 1.41
CA ARG A 29 8.64 -8.86 1.15
C ARG A 29 7.71 -7.67 0.95
N VAL A 30 7.75 -6.65 1.82
CA VAL A 30 6.93 -5.44 1.68
C VAL A 30 7.25 -4.73 0.36
N LEU A 31 8.53 -4.60 0.01
CA LEU A 31 8.92 -3.98 -1.25
C LEU A 31 8.41 -4.78 -2.44
N SER A 32 8.38 -6.12 -2.40
CA SER A 32 7.98 -6.98 -3.54
C SER A 32 6.57 -6.72 -4.10
N PHE A 33 5.70 -6.07 -3.32
CA PHE A 33 4.34 -5.72 -3.75
C PHE A 33 4.30 -4.50 -4.68
N TRP A 34 5.33 -3.66 -4.69
CA TRP A 34 5.44 -2.56 -5.65
C TRP A 34 6.13 -2.98 -6.94
N THR A 35 5.83 -2.28 -8.02
CA THR A 35 6.61 -2.30 -9.27
C THR A 35 7.94 -1.56 -9.09
N ASP A 36 8.90 -1.78 -9.97
CA ASP A 36 10.23 -1.16 -9.87
C ASP A 36 10.20 0.37 -10.05
N ASP A 37 9.23 0.85 -10.83
CA ASP A 37 8.92 2.25 -11.15
C ASP A 37 7.77 2.83 -10.31
N ALA A 38 7.39 2.17 -9.22
CA ALA A 38 6.24 2.57 -8.42
C ALA A 38 6.36 3.99 -7.85
N VAL A 39 5.21 4.68 -7.75
CA VAL A 39 5.11 6.03 -7.18
C VAL A 39 4.25 5.98 -5.91
N LEU A 40 4.80 6.48 -4.80
CA LEU A 40 4.06 6.67 -3.55
C LEU A 40 3.86 8.17 -3.26
N LEU A 41 2.62 8.53 -2.98
CA LEU A 41 2.17 9.87 -2.62
C LEU A 41 1.62 9.84 -1.19
N ALA A 42 2.53 9.81 -0.22
CA ALA A 42 2.17 9.85 1.20
C ALA A 42 1.90 11.29 1.68
N PRO A 43 1.03 11.49 2.68
CA PRO A 43 0.70 12.83 3.20
C PRO A 43 1.93 13.58 3.70
N GLY A 44 2.05 14.85 3.29
CA GLY A 44 3.09 15.75 3.78
C GLY A 44 4.51 15.46 3.27
N LEU A 45 4.67 14.45 2.40
CA LEU A 45 5.96 14.10 1.80
C LEU A 45 5.98 14.43 0.31
N ALA A 46 7.19 14.63 -0.24
CA ALA A 46 7.37 14.65 -1.68
C ALA A 46 7.06 13.27 -2.28
N ALA A 47 6.69 13.24 -3.57
CA ALA A 47 6.48 12.00 -4.28
C ALA A 47 7.75 11.14 -4.25
N MET A 48 7.59 9.88 -3.83
CA MET A 48 8.67 8.88 -3.84
C MET A 48 8.53 8.04 -5.10
N VAL A 49 9.61 7.92 -5.86
CA VAL A 49 9.60 7.23 -7.16
C VAL A 49 10.65 6.13 -7.15
N GLY A 50 10.22 4.92 -7.48
CA GLY A 50 11.04 3.73 -7.61
C GLY A 50 11.42 3.07 -6.28
N LYS A 51 11.91 1.83 -6.39
CA LYS A 51 12.19 0.95 -5.23
C LYS A 51 13.14 1.51 -4.20
N ASP A 52 14.15 2.27 -4.61
CA ASP A 52 15.13 2.81 -3.66
C ASP A 52 14.52 3.86 -2.74
N ALA A 53 13.67 4.75 -3.27
CA ALA A 53 12.94 5.72 -2.46
C ALA A 53 11.92 5.02 -1.53
N LEU A 54 11.22 4.00 -2.04
CA LEU A 54 10.27 3.21 -1.25
C LEU A 54 10.96 2.39 -0.15
N ARG A 55 12.17 1.89 -0.42
CA ARG A 55 12.99 1.19 0.59
C ARG A 55 13.30 2.10 1.76
N GLN A 56 13.76 3.32 1.49
CA GLN A 56 14.04 4.32 2.54
C GLN A 56 12.77 4.67 3.33
N TYR A 57 11.63 4.79 2.66
CA TYR A 57 10.35 5.05 3.31
C TYR A 57 9.94 3.92 4.27
N VAL A 58 9.99 2.67 3.81
CA VAL A 58 9.62 1.50 4.63
C VAL A 58 10.60 1.34 5.80
N GLN A 59 11.91 1.47 5.57
CA GLN A 59 12.91 1.43 6.65
C GLN A 59 12.67 2.52 7.68
N GLY A 60 12.44 3.77 7.25
CA GLY A 60 12.14 4.87 8.15
C GLY A 60 10.85 4.61 8.96
N SER A 61 9.84 3.97 8.37
CA SER A 61 8.61 3.61 9.09
C SER A 61 8.85 2.58 10.20
N MET A 62 9.75 1.61 9.99
CA MET A 62 10.11 0.58 10.98
C MET A 62 10.86 1.16 12.19
N GLU A 63 11.51 2.31 12.03
CA GLU A 63 12.21 3.03 13.10
C GLU A 63 11.27 3.89 13.95
N ILE A 64 10.05 4.16 13.48
CA ILE A 64 9.07 4.99 14.21
C ILE A 64 8.50 4.19 15.38
N PRO A 65 8.61 4.67 16.64
CA PRO A 65 8.08 3.96 17.79
C PRO A 65 6.59 3.69 17.70
N GLY A 66 6.18 2.44 17.89
CA GLY A 66 4.78 2.03 17.83
C GLY A 66 4.16 2.12 16.44
N PHE A 67 4.98 2.24 15.38
CA PHE A 67 4.47 2.24 14.01
C PHE A 67 3.71 0.95 13.72
N ARG A 68 2.49 1.12 13.22
CA ARG A 68 1.68 0.05 12.67
C ARG A 68 0.79 0.61 11.60
N ILE A 69 0.70 -0.10 10.48
CA ILE A 69 -0.23 0.23 9.40
C ILE A 69 -1.14 -0.96 9.12
N THR A 70 -2.42 -0.69 8.91
CA THR A 70 -3.39 -1.66 8.40
C THR A 70 -4.19 -1.03 7.28
N TRP A 71 -4.66 -1.84 6.32
CA TRP A 71 -5.62 -1.39 5.33
C TRP A 71 -6.50 -2.52 4.83
N ARG A 72 -7.58 -2.13 4.15
CA ARG A 72 -8.48 -3.04 3.44
C ARG A 72 -9.00 -2.38 2.16
N SER A 73 -8.88 -3.10 1.04
CA SER A 73 -9.48 -2.74 -0.25
C SER A 73 -10.67 -3.62 -0.62
N THR A 74 -11.58 -3.12 -1.46
CA THR A 74 -12.83 -3.82 -1.85
C THR A 74 -13.19 -3.72 -3.32
N ASP A 75 -12.91 -2.60 -3.98
CA ASP A 75 -13.54 -2.25 -5.27
C ASP A 75 -12.56 -2.26 -6.45
N VAL A 76 -12.13 -3.45 -6.87
CA VAL A 76 -11.26 -3.61 -8.05
C VAL A 76 -11.97 -3.14 -9.32
N THR A 77 -11.39 -2.20 -10.03
CA THR A 77 -11.83 -1.79 -11.37
C THR A 77 -10.70 -1.99 -12.36
N PHE A 78 -10.90 -2.86 -13.34
CA PHE A 78 -9.91 -3.17 -14.37
C PHE A 78 -9.95 -2.19 -15.54
N SER A 79 -8.80 -1.96 -16.16
CA SER A 79 -8.72 -1.37 -17.50
C SER A 79 -9.37 -2.31 -18.55
N PRO A 80 -9.74 -1.80 -19.74
CA PRO A 80 -10.35 -2.62 -20.80
C PRO A 80 -9.48 -3.80 -21.28
N ASP A 81 -8.16 -3.65 -21.26
CA ASP A 81 -7.21 -4.72 -21.57
C ASP A 81 -6.93 -5.63 -20.35
N GLY A 82 -7.36 -5.20 -19.16
CA GLY A 82 -7.22 -5.86 -17.88
C GLY A 82 -5.79 -6.01 -17.37
N ASN A 83 -4.84 -5.23 -17.89
CA ASN A 83 -3.45 -5.20 -17.41
C ASN A 83 -3.26 -4.20 -16.26
N LEU A 84 -4.21 -3.30 -16.04
CA LEU A 84 -4.24 -2.37 -14.92
C LEU A 84 -5.52 -2.56 -14.11
N ALA A 85 -5.44 -2.24 -12.83
CA ALA A 85 -6.60 -2.11 -11.96
C ALA A 85 -6.40 -0.98 -10.98
N TYR A 86 -7.47 -0.29 -10.59
CA TYR A 86 -7.44 0.56 -9.40
C TYR A 86 -8.35 0.00 -8.32
N MET A 87 -8.02 0.30 -7.06
CA MET A 87 -8.83 -0.03 -5.89
C MET A 87 -8.90 1.17 -4.95
N PHE A 88 -10.06 1.33 -4.31
CA PHE A 88 -10.18 2.16 -3.12
C PHE A 88 -9.90 1.33 -1.88
N GLY A 89 -9.31 1.97 -0.87
CA GLY A 89 -9.04 1.35 0.43
C GLY A 89 -9.28 2.32 1.58
N ARG A 90 -9.46 1.76 2.76
CA ARG A 90 -9.35 2.47 4.05
C ARG A 90 -8.12 1.96 4.77
N ASN A 91 -7.36 2.86 5.36
CA ASN A 91 -6.14 2.54 6.09
C ASN A 91 -6.14 3.21 7.46
N ALA A 92 -5.40 2.62 8.40
CA ALA A 92 -5.12 3.22 9.70
C ALA A 92 -3.62 3.18 9.93
N VAL A 93 -3.04 4.32 10.31
CA VAL A 93 -1.63 4.44 10.67
C VAL A 93 -1.54 4.81 12.14
N THR A 94 -0.96 3.93 12.94
CA THR A 94 -0.69 4.16 14.36
C THR A 94 0.79 4.48 14.53
N VAL A 95 1.10 5.51 15.32
CA VAL A 95 2.45 5.84 15.80
C VAL A 95 2.36 6.28 17.26
N ASN A 96 3.43 6.11 18.03
CA ASN A 96 3.45 6.65 19.39
C ASN A 96 3.64 8.17 19.39
N THR A 97 2.93 8.85 20.28
CA THR A 97 3.19 10.26 20.62
C THR A 97 4.54 10.40 21.33
N PRO A 98 5.07 11.62 21.51
CA PRO A 98 6.27 11.84 22.32
C PRO A 98 6.18 11.31 23.77
N ASN A 99 4.95 11.14 24.28
CA ASN A 99 4.71 10.57 25.62
C ASN A 99 4.60 9.03 25.62
N GLY A 100 4.84 8.38 24.48
CA GLY A 100 4.79 6.92 24.32
C GLY A 100 3.39 6.32 24.17
N THR A 101 2.35 7.15 24.05
CA THR A 101 0.97 6.67 23.86
C THR A 101 0.65 6.46 22.38
N PRO A 102 -0.06 5.39 21.98
CA PRO A 102 -0.47 5.22 20.59
C PRO A 102 -1.41 6.34 20.12
N ASN A 103 -1.20 6.82 18.90
CA ASN A 103 -2.09 7.73 18.17
C ASN A 103 -2.35 7.15 16.78
N THR A 104 -3.63 6.96 16.44
CA THR A 104 -4.07 6.39 15.17
C THR A 104 -4.69 7.46 14.29
N THR A 105 -4.20 7.55 13.05
CA THR A 105 -4.79 8.36 11.98
C THR A 105 -5.52 7.43 11.02
N GLU A 106 -6.84 7.60 10.92
CA GLU A 106 -7.67 6.96 9.90
C GLU A 106 -7.49 7.66 8.55
N GLY A 107 -7.53 6.88 7.48
CA GLY A 107 -7.24 7.33 6.14
C GLY A 107 -7.99 6.56 5.07
N ARG A 108 -7.86 7.09 3.86
CA ARG A 108 -8.37 6.50 2.63
C ARG A 108 -7.27 6.50 1.58
N ALA A 109 -7.29 5.47 0.75
CA ALA A 109 -6.26 5.22 -0.26
C ALA A 109 -6.86 4.92 -1.63
N VAL A 110 -6.06 5.21 -2.66
CA VAL A 110 -6.22 4.67 -4.01
C VAL A 110 -4.93 3.98 -4.37
N THR A 111 -5.01 2.71 -4.77
CA THR A 111 -3.88 1.98 -5.34
C THR A 111 -4.17 1.63 -6.79
N ILE A 112 -3.18 1.82 -7.66
CA ILE A 112 -3.19 1.36 -9.05
C ILE A 112 -2.21 0.20 -9.15
N TRP A 113 -2.70 -0.94 -9.58
CA TRP A 113 -1.96 -2.16 -9.75
C TRP A 113 -1.77 -2.46 -11.23
N ARG A 114 -0.58 -2.95 -11.57
CA ARG A 114 -0.20 -3.41 -12.89
C ARG A 114 0.09 -4.89 -12.82
N ARG A 115 -0.42 -5.63 -13.79
CA ARG A 115 -0.04 -7.02 -14.00
C ARG A 115 1.27 -7.03 -14.77
N GLU A 116 2.30 -7.56 -14.15
CA GLU A 116 3.63 -7.65 -14.75
C GLU A 116 3.74 -8.85 -15.70
N VAL A 117 4.85 -8.91 -16.45
CA VAL A 117 5.10 -9.95 -17.46
C VAL A 117 5.18 -11.37 -16.90
N ASP A 118 5.49 -11.51 -15.61
CA ASP A 118 5.45 -12.77 -14.87
C ASP A 118 4.04 -13.19 -14.43
N GLY A 119 3.05 -12.35 -14.72
CA GLY A 119 1.64 -12.57 -14.41
C GLY A 119 1.23 -12.12 -13.01
N GLU A 120 2.16 -11.62 -12.20
CA GLU A 120 1.92 -11.13 -10.84
C GLU A 120 1.39 -9.69 -10.85
N TRP A 121 0.51 -9.41 -9.90
CA TRP A 121 0.03 -8.05 -9.65
C TRP A 121 0.98 -7.31 -8.72
N ARG A 122 1.40 -6.12 -9.13
CA ARG A 122 2.22 -5.21 -8.32
C ARG A 122 1.65 -3.79 -8.35
N CYS A 123 1.72 -3.10 -7.23
CA CYS A 123 1.26 -1.72 -7.07
C CYS A 123 2.22 -0.78 -7.83
N ALA A 124 1.68 -0.01 -8.77
CA ALA A 124 2.40 0.99 -9.56
C ALA A 124 2.20 2.41 -9.04
N VAL A 125 1.03 2.70 -8.47
CA VAL A 125 0.78 3.99 -7.82
C VAL A 125 0.05 3.75 -6.52
N ASP A 126 0.55 4.33 -5.44
CA ASP A 126 -0.08 4.32 -4.13
C ASP A 126 -0.24 5.75 -3.65
N ILE A 127 -1.46 6.14 -3.32
CA ILE A 127 -1.75 7.42 -2.69
C ILE A 127 -2.71 7.19 -1.53
N TRP A 128 -2.41 7.82 -0.41
CA TRP A 128 -3.31 7.85 0.73
C TRP A 128 -3.36 9.24 1.36
N ASN A 129 -4.48 9.54 2.02
CA ASN A 129 -4.65 10.75 2.81
C ASN A 129 -5.44 10.46 4.07
N ALA A 130 -5.25 11.32 5.08
CA ALA A 130 -6.04 11.26 6.30
C ALA A 130 -7.51 11.57 5.98
N GLU A 131 -8.43 10.84 6.60
CA GLU A 131 -9.82 11.26 6.65
C GLU A 131 -9.95 12.46 7.60
N SER A 132 -10.70 13.48 7.18
CA SER A 132 -11.06 14.56 8.08
C SER A 132 -11.86 13.99 9.24
N ALA A 133 -11.56 14.40 10.48
CA ALA A 133 -12.48 14.19 11.58
C ALA A 133 -13.80 14.90 11.23
N SER A 134 -14.88 14.14 11.15
CA SER A 134 -16.25 14.68 11.02
C SER A 134 -16.66 15.46 12.26
#